data_AF-A0A6N7HX79-F1
#
_entry.id   AF-A0A6N7HX79-F1
#
_cell.length_a   1.000
_cell.length_b   1.000
_cell.length_c   1.000
_cell.angle_alpha   90.00
_cell.angle_beta   90.00
_cell.angle_gamma   90.00
#
_symmetry.space_group_name_H-M   'P 1'
#
loop_
_entity.id
_entity.type
_entity.pdbx_description
1 polymer ?
#
loop_
_entity_poly.entity_id
_entity_poly.type
_entity_poly.pdbx_seq_one_letter_code
_entity_poly.pdbx_strand_id
1 'polypeptide(L)'
;MSVTTPPRQGNNPPGGQPPRRPSGPPGGPPGGSGSGPGGGPPKGPPPGQPPQQPASAQPSPSGHDVGGVRKRSAGASLGALPVANLVVLEVGLAIGLILIAINTKLVYVSIGIAAVALLIGLLRWSGRWFTQWFGLTLSYTLRSHSRTAYPLRQETLEQITADEAAVTGPDDARVNLLRLAVPDLVVAHGVDHEHKPLGMAWNDGTWTAVLLIDPTPALVSNVGSAPSLPLGALAPCLEDRGVVLDAIQVIWHCYPGSASLPASSPALGSYLEVLGPLPAAARRTTWVAVRLDPRRCPAAVRERGGGVVGAHRALIGALSRIRNALESRGVPTRPLDPDELLRAGISAAELTAVAGSNARVDLQERWTGVTAAGIGHASYAITGWPKGKMATSLNALTGVRALSATLAMSISPGVDEGKIGLRGLVRVSARNPKELETADERLDGISDRLGITLTPLRGLQISGLAATLPLGGTA
;
A
#
# COMPACT_ATOMS: atom_id res chain seq x y z
N MET A 1 -57.55 12.78 -34.17
CA MET A 1 -58.92 12.25 -34.37
C MET A 1 -58.84 11.04 -35.29
N SER A 2 -59.67 10.01 -35.04
CA SER A 2 -59.63 8.59 -35.51
C SER A 2 -58.89 7.68 -34.49
N VAL A 3 -59.51 7.28 -33.36
CA VAL A 3 -60.50 6.18 -33.13
C VAL A 3 -59.85 4.79 -33.24
N THR A 4 -59.38 4.17 -32.13
CA THR A 4 -60.04 3.13 -31.26
C THR A 4 -60.40 1.84 -32.05
N THR A 5 -60.03 0.59 -31.74
CA THR A 5 -60.09 -0.24 -30.49
C THR A 5 -59.44 -1.64 -30.80
N PRO A 6 -59.17 -2.54 -29.82
CA PRO A 6 -58.17 -3.62 -29.84
C PRO A 6 -58.76 -5.04 -30.06
N PRO A 7 -57.95 -6.13 -30.01
CA PRO A 7 -58.47 -7.48 -29.91
C PRO A 7 -58.45 -8.01 -28.46
N ARG A 8 -59.54 -8.71 -28.08
CA ARG A 8 -59.70 -9.43 -26.81
C ARG A 8 -59.92 -10.92 -27.09
N GLN A 9 -59.10 -11.74 -26.44
CA GLN A 9 -59.34 -13.06 -25.83
C GLN A 9 -60.15 -14.15 -26.56
N GLY A 10 -59.55 -15.35 -26.57
CA GLY A 10 -60.28 -16.61 -26.46
C GLY A 10 -59.38 -17.82 -26.71
N ASN A 11 -58.80 -18.41 -25.65
CA ASN A 11 -58.68 -19.86 -25.51
C ASN A 11 -58.02 -20.25 -24.17
N ASN A 12 -58.70 -21.14 -23.46
CA ASN A 12 -58.21 -21.99 -22.36
C ASN A 12 -59.22 -23.17 -22.25
N PRO A 13 -58.89 -24.31 -21.63
CA PRO A 13 -57.70 -25.19 -21.73
C PRO A 13 -58.17 -26.65 -22.04
N PRO A 14 -57.40 -27.74 -21.81
CA PRO A 14 -57.41 -28.32 -20.45
C PRO A 14 -56.12 -29.06 -20.02
N GLY A 15 -55.97 -29.19 -18.70
CA GLY A 15 -55.53 -30.47 -18.08
C GLY A 15 -54.04 -30.74 -17.95
N GLY A 16 -53.48 -30.43 -16.77
CA GLY A 16 -52.20 -30.98 -16.32
C GLY A 16 -52.10 -30.91 -14.79
N GLN A 17 -52.27 -32.06 -14.13
CA GLN A 17 -52.18 -32.26 -12.68
C GLN A 17 -50.78 -31.94 -12.13
N PRO A 18 -50.66 -31.51 -10.86
CA PRO A 18 -49.37 -31.32 -10.19
C PRO A 18 -48.80 -32.67 -9.68
N PRO A 19 -47.46 -32.83 -9.63
CA PRO A 19 -46.85 -34.07 -9.16
C PRO A 19 -46.98 -34.23 -7.64
N ARG A 20 -47.50 -35.40 -7.26
CA ARG A 20 -47.57 -35.92 -5.90
C ARG A 20 -46.16 -36.30 -5.40
N ARG A 21 -45.88 -35.99 -4.14
CA ARG A 21 -44.83 -36.64 -3.33
C ARG A 21 -45.15 -38.14 -3.16
N PRO A 22 -44.11 -38.99 -3.19
CA PRO A 22 -44.12 -40.23 -2.41
C PRO A 22 -42.81 -40.33 -1.59
N SER A 23 -42.90 -40.39 -0.26
CA SER A 23 -42.90 -41.62 0.55
C SER A 23 -41.48 -42.03 0.96
N GLY A 24 -41.19 -41.90 2.26
CA GLY A 24 -40.01 -42.49 2.87
C GLY A 24 -40.10 -44.03 2.93
N PRO A 25 -38.96 -44.73 3.06
CA PRO A 25 -38.96 -46.18 3.20
C PRO A 25 -39.22 -46.64 4.65
N PRO A 26 -39.84 -47.81 4.85
CA PRO A 26 -40.12 -48.39 6.15
C PRO A 26 -39.04 -49.37 6.65
N GLY A 27 -38.99 -49.52 7.99
CA GLY A 27 -38.66 -50.69 8.81
C GLY A 27 -37.66 -51.77 8.34
N GLY A 28 -36.65 -52.00 9.18
CA GLY A 28 -35.92 -53.28 9.35
C GLY A 28 -35.98 -53.76 10.82
N PRO A 29 -35.78 -55.07 11.09
CA PRO A 29 -36.49 -55.84 12.12
C PRO A 29 -35.80 -55.97 13.50
N PRO A 30 -36.47 -56.59 14.50
CA PRO A 30 -35.98 -56.68 15.88
C PRO A 30 -35.27 -58.01 16.19
N GLY A 31 -34.53 -58.03 17.31
CA GLY A 31 -34.25 -59.26 18.06
C GLY A 31 -32.77 -59.55 18.32
N GLY A 32 -32.43 -59.84 19.58
CA GLY A 32 -31.10 -60.35 19.95
C GLY A 32 -30.68 -60.05 21.39
N SER A 33 -31.48 -60.48 22.35
CA SER A 33 -31.16 -60.53 23.78
C SER A 33 -29.96 -61.45 24.08
N GLY A 34 -29.00 -60.96 24.87
CA GLY A 34 -27.94 -61.76 25.49
C GLY A 34 -27.52 -61.13 26.82
N SER A 35 -28.10 -61.63 27.91
CA SER A 35 -27.85 -61.31 29.31
C SER A 35 -26.53 -61.91 29.80
N GLY A 36 -25.58 -61.10 30.27
CA GLY A 36 -25.17 -60.98 31.69
C GLY A 36 -23.70 -61.39 31.90
N PRO A 37 -23.05 -61.14 33.07
CA PRO A 37 -23.48 -60.36 34.24
C PRO A 37 -22.44 -59.34 34.75
N GLY A 38 -22.90 -58.41 35.60
CA GLY A 38 -22.16 -57.96 36.79
C GLY A 38 -21.05 -56.92 36.63
N GLY A 39 -21.41 -55.63 36.71
CA GLY A 39 -20.49 -54.54 37.02
C GLY A 39 -21.27 -53.37 37.63
N GLY A 40 -20.94 -53.02 38.87
CA GLY A 40 -21.74 -52.16 39.76
C GLY A 40 -22.00 -50.72 39.27
N PRO A 41 -22.88 -49.98 39.97
CA PRO A 41 -23.36 -48.68 39.54
C PRO A 41 -22.25 -47.62 39.59
N PRO A 42 -22.17 -46.70 38.61
CA PRO A 42 -21.25 -45.58 38.69
C PRO A 42 -21.69 -44.61 39.80
N LYS A 43 -20.77 -44.32 40.72
CA LYS A 43 -20.90 -43.33 41.79
C LYS A 43 -21.27 -41.96 41.21
N GLY A 44 -22.25 -41.31 41.83
CA GLY A 44 -22.55 -39.89 41.60
C GLY A 44 -21.37 -38.97 41.93
N PRO A 45 -21.38 -37.73 41.43
CA PRO A 45 -20.28 -36.80 41.61
C PRO A 45 -20.12 -36.41 43.10
N PRO A 46 -18.89 -36.24 43.60
CA PRO A 46 -18.66 -35.76 44.95
C PRO A 46 -19.07 -34.28 45.09
N PRO A 47 -19.51 -33.85 46.28
CA PRO A 47 -19.84 -32.45 46.55
C PRO A 47 -18.60 -31.56 46.52
N GLY A 48 -18.82 -30.30 46.11
CA GLY A 48 -17.79 -29.33 45.72
C GLY A 48 -16.70 -29.08 46.77
N GLN A 49 -15.46 -29.11 46.28
CA GLN A 49 -14.35 -28.38 46.88
C GLN A 49 -14.37 -26.93 46.36
N PRO A 50 -14.13 -25.92 47.21
CA PRO A 50 -13.98 -24.54 46.78
C PRO A 50 -12.79 -24.42 45.80
N PRO A 51 -12.84 -23.50 44.82
CA PRO A 51 -11.82 -23.43 43.78
C PRO A 51 -10.44 -23.13 44.39
N GLN A 52 -9.53 -24.11 44.30
CA GLN A 52 -8.11 -23.87 44.45
C GLN A 52 -7.62 -23.09 43.25
N GLN A 53 -7.10 -21.90 43.53
CA GLN A 53 -6.41 -21.01 42.61
C GLN A 53 -5.32 -21.81 41.86
N PRO A 54 -5.31 -21.85 40.51
CA PRO A 54 -4.19 -22.40 39.80
C PRO A 54 -2.96 -21.53 40.08
N ALA A 55 -1.93 -22.17 40.62
CA ALA A 55 -0.61 -21.61 40.80
C ALA A 55 -0.12 -20.97 39.49
N SER A 56 0.46 -19.79 39.61
CA SER A 56 1.11 -19.02 38.57
C SER A 56 2.07 -19.89 37.76
N ALA A 57 1.67 -20.22 36.54
CA ALA A 57 2.56 -20.77 35.53
C ALA A 57 3.70 -19.75 35.29
N GLN A 58 4.92 -20.15 35.63
CA GLN A 58 6.12 -19.41 35.28
C GLN A 58 6.19 -19.25 33.76
N PRO A 59 6.44 -18.05 33.23
CA PRO A 59 6.55 -17.85 31.79
C PRO A 59 7.84 -18.48 31.27
N SER A 60 7.70 -19.42 30.34
CA SER A 60 8.80 -19.99 29.55
C SER A 60 9.56 -18.88 28.81
N PRO A 61 10.91 -18.86 28.81
CA PRO A 61 11.69 -17.84 28.13
C PRO A 61 12.00 -18.29 26.70
N SER A 62 11.28 -17.76 25.71
CA SER A 62 11.77 -17.71 24.32
C SER A 62 10.89 -16.78 23.48
N GLY A 63 10.86 -15.50 23.84
CA GLY A 63 10.58 -14.45 22.86
C GLY A 63 11.86 -14.24 22.07
N HIS A 64 11.91 -14.67 20.81
CA HIS A 64 12.92 -14.17 19.90
C HIS A 64 12.79 -12.65 19.87
N ASP A 65 13.79 -11.95 20.37
CA ASP A 65 13.95 -10.51 20.22
C ASP A 65 13.83 -10.19 18.73
N VAL A 66 12.69 -9.63 18.33
CA VAL A 66 12.52 -9.11 16.98
C VAL A 66 13.46 -7.92 16.89
N GLY A 67 14.58 -8.12 16.20
CA GLY A 67 15.67 -7.16 16.03
C GLY A 67 15.15 -5.74 15.79
N GLY A 68 15.69 -4.80 16.56
CA GLY A 68 15.19 -3.43 16.64
C GLY A 68 14.93 -2.79 15.27
N VAL A 69 13.70 -2.30 15.09
CA VAL A 69 13.27 -1.56 13.89
C VAL A 69 14.06 -0.25 13.81
N ARG A 70 14.82 -0.05 12.73
CA ARG A 70 15.54 1.21 12.47
C ARG A 70 14.87 1.98 11.33
N LYS A 71 14.78 3.30 11.51
CA LYS A 71 14.35 4.24 10.46
C LYS A 71 15.41 4.24 9.36
N ARG A 72 14.99 4.10 8.10
CA ARG A 72 15.88 4.26 6.94
C ARG A 72 16.13 5.75 6.68
N SER A 73 17.38 6.20 6.75
CA SER A 73 17.77 7.49 6.15
C SER A 73 17.66 7.39 4.62
N ALA A 74 17.06 8.38 3.98
CA ALA A 74 17.06 8.45 2.52
C ALA A 74 18.46 8.88 2.05
N GLY A 75 19.11 8.05 1.23
CA GLY A 75 20.41 8.33 0.60
C GLY A 75 21.60 7.61 1.24
N ALA A 76 22.76 7.65 0.57
CA ALA A 76 24.02 7.15 1.10
C ALA A 76 24.45 8.03 2.28
N SER A 77 24.50 7.45 3.48
CA SER A 77 25.01 8.08 4.70
C SER A 77 26.12 7.24 5.28
N LEU A 78 27.25 7.86 5.61
CA LEU A 78 28.34 7.22 6.34
C LEU A 78 28.20 7.61 7.81
N GLY A 79 27.72 6.69 8.64
CA GLY A 79 27.37 6.99 10.03
C GLY A 79 26.20 7.97 10.14
N ALA A 80 26.37 9.07 10.88
CA ALA A 80 25.33 10.08 11.11
C ALA A 80 25.27 11.19 10.04
N LEU A 81 26.24 11.24 9.12
CA LEU A 81 26.36 12.30 8.12
C LEU A 81 26.05 11.79 6.70
N PRO A 82 25.32 12.57 5.87
CA PRO A 82 25.17 12.27 4.46
C PRO A 82 26.53 12.31 3.75
N VAL A 83 26.76 11.42 2.79
CA VAL A 83 28.02 11.37 2.01
C VAL A 83 28.30 12.72 1.33
N ALA A 84 27.27 13.43 0.87
CA ALA A 84 27.42 14.77 0.28
C ALA A 84 28.08 15.78 1.23
N ASN A 85 27.83 15.71 2.54
CA ASN A 85 28.46 16.60 3.50
C ASN A 85 29.94 16.29 3.64
N LEU A 86 30.29 15.00 3.65
CA LEU A 86 31.68 14.57 3.68
C LEU A 86 32.43 15.07 2.44
N VAL A 87 31.83 14.92 1.26
CA VAL A 87 32.41 15.41 0.00
C VAL A 87 32.61 16.93 0.02
N VAL A 88 31.65 17.70 0.53
CA VAL A 88 31.80 19.17 0.64
C VAL A 88 32.95 19.54 1.58
N LEU A 89 33.10 18.83 2.69
CA LEU A 89 34.22 19.03 3.63
C LEU A 89 35.57 18.66 3.00
N GLU A 90 35.64 17.52 2.32
CA GLU A 90 36.85 17.05 1.62
C GLU A 90 37.28 18.02 0.50
N VAL A 91 36.33 18.45 -0.34
CA VAL A 91 36.59 19.41 -1.42
C VAL A 91 37.02 20.77 -0.86
N GLY A 92 36.34 21.26 0.18
CA GLY A 92 36.73 22.52 0.85
C GLY A 92 38.14 22.48 1.43
N LEU A 93 38.49 21.37 2.09
CA LEU A 93 39.84 21.14 2.60
C LEU A 93 40.87 21.07 1.48
N ALA A 94 40.59 20.31 0.42
CA ALA A 94 41.48 20.14 -0.73
C ALA A 94 41.76 21.48 -1.43
N ILE A 95 40.72 22.29 -1.68
CA ILE A 95 40.87 23.64 -2.25
C ILE A 95 41.73 24.52 -1.34
N GLY A 96 41.48 24.48 -0.02
CA GLY A 96 42.29 25.24 0.95
C GLY A 96 43.76 24.84 0.93
N LEU A 97 44.07 23.55 0.89
CA LEU A 97 45.45 23.05 0.81
C LEU A 97 46.13 23.41 -0.51
N ILE A 98 45.42 23.33 -1.64
CA ILE A 98 45.94 23.73 -2.95
C ILE A 98 46.28 25.22 -2.98
N LEU A 99 45.44 26.08 -2.41
CA LEU A 99 45.69 27.53 -2.36
C LEU A 99 46.92 27.87 -1.52
N ILE A 100 47.13 27.19 -0.40
CA ILE A 100 48.34 27.34 0.42
C ILE A 100 49.58 26.87 -0.35
N ALA A 101 49.48 25.75 -1.09
CA ALA A 101 50.58 25.21 -1.89
C ALA A 101 50.98 26.14 -3.06
N ILE A 102 50.02 26.86 -3.65
CA ILE A 102 50.28 27.84 -4.71
C ILE A 102 50.95 29.10 -4.14
N ASN A 103 50.43 29.64 -3.03
CA ASN A 103 50.96 30.86 -2.44
C ASN A 103 50.61 30.98 -0.95
N THR A 104 51.64 31.02 -0.10
CA THR A 104 51.51 31.14 1.36
C THR A 104 50.79 32.42 1.82
N LYS A 105 50.70 33.47 0.98
CA LYS A 105 49.91 34.68 1.31
C LYS A 105 48.40 34.45 1.25
N LEU A 106 47.93 33.35 0.64
CA LEU A 106 46.52 33.00 0.54
C LEU A 106 45.99 32.22 1.75
N VAL A 107 46.76 32.12 2.85
CA VAL A 107 46.36 31.38 4.06
C VAL A 107 44.99 31.86 4.60
N TYR A 108 44.73 33.16 4.67
CA TYR A 108 43.44 33.67 5.15
C TYR A 108 42.27 33.31 4.22
N VAL A 109 42.49 33.33 2.89
CA VAL A 109 41.48 32.91 1.91
C VAL A 109 41.20 31.41 2.03
N SER A 110 42.25 30.61 2.24
CA SER A 110 42.17 29.16 2.41
C SER A 110 41.41 28.78 3.67
N ILE A 111 41.69 29.45 4.80
CA ILE A 111 40.94 29.31 6.05
C ILE A 111 39.48 29.71 5.83
N GLY A 112 39.23 30.80 5.10
CA GLY A 112 37.87 31.23 4.76
C GLY A 112 37.08 30.17 4.00
N ILE A 113 37.66 29.58 2.95
CA ILE A 113 37.01 28.52 2.16
C ILE A 113 36.76 27.26 2.99
N ALA A 114 37.73 26.82 3.79
CA ALA A 114 37.57 25.68 4.67
C ALA A 114 36.48 25.93 5.73
N ALA A 115 36.44 27.14 6.31
CA ALA A 115 35.41 27.54 7.27
C ALA A 115 34.01 27.60 6.64
N VAL A 116 33.89 28.10 5.40
CA VAL A 116 32.62 28.10 4.65
C VAL A 116 32.18 26.67 4.32
N ALA A 117 33.10 25.80 3.88
CA ALA A 117 32.79 24.40 3.63
C ALA A 117 32.35 23.67 4.91
N LEU A 118 33.00 23.96 6.04
CA LEU A 118 32.62 23.47 7.36
C LEU A 118 31.22 23.95 7.76
N LEU A 119 30.94 25.24 7.56
CA LEU A 119 29.63 25.82 7.84
C LEU A 119 28.55 25.16 6.97
N ILE A 120 28.75 25.05 5.65
CA ILE A 120 27.80 24.41 4.73
C ILE A 120 27.60 22.92 5.06
N GLY A 121 28.68 22.20 5.37
CA GLY A 121 28.64 20.77 5.70
C GLY A 121 27.95 20.46 7.03
N LEU A 122 27.95 21.41 7.98
CA LEU A 122 27.33 21.26 9.29
C LEU A 122 26.00 22.03 9.44
N LEU A 123 25.63 22.88 8.47
CA LEU A 123 24.41 23.66 8.53
C LEU A 123 23.18 22.75 8.40
N ARG A 124 22.34 22.78 9.44
CA ARG A 124 21.09 22.03 9.51
C ARG A 124 19.93 23.00 9.37
N TRP A 125 19.18 22.88 8.27
CA TRP A 125 18.05 23.74 7.95
C TRP A 125 16.75 22.92 7.95
N SER A 126 15.77 23.31 8.79
CA SER A 126 14.45 22.67 8.90
C SER A 126 14.47 21.13 9.01
N GLY A 127 15.42 20.59 9.78
CA GLY A 127 15.53 19.14 10.03
C GLY A 127 16.26 18.34 8.92
N ARG A 128 16.73 18.98 7.86
CA ARG A 128 17.57 18.40 6.80
C ARG A 128 18.95 19.07 6.77
N TRP A 129 19.94 18.41 6.18
CA TRP A 129 21.25 19.04 5.94
C TRP A 129 21.16 20.01 4.76
N PHE A 130 21.88 21.13 4.80
CA PHE A 130 21.82 22.14 3.74
C PHE A 130 22.14 21.57 2.35
N THR A 131 23.12 20.68 2.26
CA THR A 131 23.49 19.95 1.03
C THR A 131 22.33 19.13 0.45
N GLN A 132 21.54 18.48 1.30
CA GLN A 132 20.36 17.71 0.90
C GLN A 132 19.24 18.63 0.45
N TRP A 133 19.03 19.75 1.15
CA TRP A 133 18.04 20.75 0.74
C TRP A 133 18.42 21.40 -0.59
N PHE A 134 19.68 21.77 -0.78
CA PHE A 134 20.19 22.38 -2.01
C PHE A 134 20.12 21.39 -3.18
N GLY A 135 20.60 20.16 -3.00
CA GLY A 135 20.52 19.13 -4.04
C GLY A 135 19.07 18.81 -4.43
N LEU A 136 18.17 18.72 -3.44
CA LEU A 136 16.75 18.53 -3.71
C LEU A 136 16.15 19.72 -4.48
N THR A 137 16.42 20.94 -4.03
CA THR A 137 15.92 22.16 -4.69
C THR A 137 16.45 22.26 -6.11
N LEU A 138 17.74 22.01 -6.33
CA LEU A 138 18.35 22.01 -7.66
C LEU A 138 17.73 20.93 -8.55
N SER A 139 17.62 19.69 -8.06
CA SER A 139 17.00 18.58 -8.80
C SER A 139 15.54 18.85 -9.15
N TYR A 140 14.81 19.51 -8.25
CA TYR A 140 13.45 19.95 -8.48
C TYR A 140 13.45 21.01 -9.59
N THR A 141 14.20 22.10 -9.43
CA THR A 141 14.22 23.22 -10.40
C THR A 141 14.66 22.82 -11.81
N LEU A 142 15.50 21.79 -11.95
CA LEU A 142 16.03 21.34 -13.24
C LEU A 142 15.16 20.27 -13.92
N ARG A 143 14.15 19.72 -13.23
CA ARG A 143 13.29 18.65 -13.76
C ARG A 143 11.99 19.20 -14.34
N SER A 144 11.40 18.49 -15.31
CA SER A 144 10.05 18.75 -15.78
C SER A 144 9.01 18.49 -14.67
N HIS A 145 8.24 19.51 -14.31
CA HIS A 145 7.17 19.44 -13.31
C HIS A 145 5.81 19.04 -13.88
N SER A 146 5.65 19.06 -15.20
CA SER A 146 4.43 18.70 -15.89
C SER A 146 4.61 17.38 -16.62
N ARG A 147 3.55 16.58 -16.63
CA ARG A 147 3.40 15.38 -17.46
C ARG A 147 2.00 15.37 -18.04
N THR A 148 1.89 14.86 -19.25
CA THR A 148 0.61 14.82 -19.97
C THR A 148 0.42 13.42 -20.54
N ALA A 149 -0.77 12.88 -20.34
CA ALA A 149 -1.25 11.69 -21.01
C ALA A 149 -2.22 12.13 -22.10
N TYR A 150 -1.90 11.75 -23.34
CA TYR A 150 -2.75 11.99 -24.49
C TYR A 150 -3.73 10.82 -24.66
N PRO A 151 -4.98 11.09 -25.06
CA PRO A 151 -5.95 10.03 -25.29
C PRO A 151 -5.44 9.10 -26.40
N LEU A 152 -5.43 7.81 -26.13
CA LEU A 152 -5.15 6.79 -27.13
C LEU A 152 -6.46 6.44 -27.83
N ARG A 153 -6.42 6.35 -29.17
CA ARG A 153 -7.58 5.95 -29.96
C ARG A 153 -7.92 4.50 -29.57
N GLN A 154 -9.13 4.27 -29.07
CA GLN A 154 -9.61 2.92 -28.79
C GLN A 154 -9.69 2.16 -30.11
N GLU A 155 -8.86 1.13 -30.25
CA GLU A 155 -8.98 0.17 -31.34
C GLU A 155 -10.29 -0.62 -31.17
N THR A 156 -11.00 -0.82 -32.28
CA THR A 156 -12.33 -1.46 -32.32
C THR A 156 -12.26 -2.89 -31.79
N LEU A 157 -13.37 -3.40 -31.23
CA LEU A 157 -13.49 -4.74 -30.62
C LEU A 157 -12.91 -5.90 -31.47
N GLU A 158 -12.85 -5.74 -32.80
CA GLU A 158 -12.28 -6.71 -33.74
C GLU A 158 -10.75 -6.88 -33.61
N GLN A 159 -10.00 -5.84 -33.20
CA GLN A 159 -8.55 -5.91 -32.99
C GLN A 159 -8.19 -6.50 -31.60
N ILE A 160 -9.07 -6.37 -30.62
CA ILE A 160 -8.90 -6.87 -29.24
C ILE A 160 -8.93 -8.40 -29.16
N THR A 161 -9.61 -9.07 -30.09
CA THR A 161 -9.68 -10.55 -30.12
C THR A 161 -8.41 -11.22 -30.66
N ALA A 162 -7.46 -10.45 -31.21
CA ALA A 162 -6.29 -10.99 -31.91
C ALA A 162 -4.99 -11.00 -31.08
N ASP A 163 -4.94 -10.36 -29.92
CA ASP A 163 -3.71 -10.23 -29.14
C ASP A 163 -3.97 -10.57 -27.66
N GLU A 164 -3.90 -11.85 -27.30
CA GLU A 164 -3.64 -12.30 -25.92
C GLU A 164 -2.20 -11.89 -25.54
N ALA A 165 -1.92 -10.58 -25.55
CA ALA A 165 -0.61 -10.06 -25.25
C ALA A 165 -0.30 -10.37 -23.78
N ALA A 166 0.79 -11.12 -23.55
CA ALA A 166 1.27 -11.46 -22.21
C ALA A 166 1.68 -10.23 -21.37
N VAL A 167 1.63 -9.03 -21.95
CA VAL A 167 2.03 -7.77 -21.35
C VAL A 167 1.11 -6.64 -21.81
N THR A 168 0.49 -5.94 -20.87
CA THR A 168 -0.20 -4.66 -21.12
C THR A 168 0.82 -3.52 -21.04
N GLY A 169 1.09 -2.94 -22.20
CA GLY A 169 2.07 -1.87 -22.38
C GLY A 169 1.49 -0.44 -22.34
N PRO A 170 2.30 0.55 -22.72
CA PRO A 170 1.91 1.96 -22.84
C PRO A 170 0.68 2.25 -23.70
N ASP A 171 0.36 1.36 -24.63
CA ASP A 171 -0.73 1.56 -25.60
C ASP A 171 -2.12 1.30 -24.98
N ASP A 172 -2.19 0.69 -23.80
CA ASP A 172 -3.43 0.64 -23.01
C ASP A 172 -3.67 2.01 -22.35
N ALA A 173 -4.87 2.57 -22.54
CA ALA A 173 -5.26 3.86 -21.99
C ALA A 173 -5.08 3.96 -20.46
N ARG A 174 -5.28 2.86 -19.72
CA ARG A 174 -5.12 2.81 -18.26
C ARG A 174 -3.65 2.88 -17.87
N VAL A 175 -2.79 2.13 -18.56
CA VAL A 175 -1.33 2.19 -18.34
C VAL A 175 -0.82 3.58 -18.68
N ASN A 176 -1.20 4.14 -19.84
CA ASN A 176 -0.82 5.49 -20.24
C ASN A 176 -1.20 6.55 -19.19
N LEU A 177 -2.41 6.47 -18.61
CA LEU A 177 -2.82 7.35 -17.51
C LEU A 177 -1.97 7.16 -16.25
N LEU A 178 -1.71 5.92 -15.85
CA LEU A 178 -0.91 5.62 -14.66
C LEU A 178 0.58 6.00 -14.82
N ARG A 179 1.08 6.05 -16.07
CA ARG A 179 2.43 6.53 -16.39
C ARG A 179 2.67 8.00 -16.08
N LEU A 180 1.61 8.79 -15.82
CA LEU A 180 1.74 10.12 -15.23
C LEU A 180 2.47 10.07 -13.87
N ALA A 181 2.11 9.10 -13.01
CA ALA A 181 2.71 8.90 -11.71
C ALA A 181 3.90 7.93 -11.75
N VAL A 182 3.80 6.85 -12.55
CA VAL A 182 4.77 5.74 -12.62
C VAL A 182 5.29 5.59 -14.06
N PRO A 183 6.33 6.35 -14.48
CA PRO A 183 6.70 6.51 -15.90
C PRO A 183 7.03 5.23 -16.67
N ASP A 184 7.62 4.25 -15.98
CA ASP A 184 8.10 3.01 -16.60
C ASP A 184 7.12 1.86 -16.40
N LEU A 185 5.86 2.17 -16.06
CA LEU A 185 4.83 1.18 -15.77
C LEU A 185 4.54 0.33 -17.00
N VAL A 186 4.66 -0.98 -16.80
CA VAL A 186 4.21 -2.04 -17.69
C VAL A 186 3.57 -3.12 -16.82
N VAL A 187 2.49 -3.76 -17.26
CA VAL A 187 1.84 -4.84 -16.51
C VAL A 187 2.00 -6.17 -17.25
N ALA A 188 2.80 -7.06 -16.69
CA ALA A 188 2.91 -8.43 -17.18
C ALA A 188 1.77 -9.30 -16.64
N HIS A 189 1.33 -10.23 -17.48
CA HIS A 189 0.30 -11.20 -17.17
C HIS A 189 0.98 -12.50 -16.75
N GLY A 190 0.58 -13.01 -15.59
CA GLY A 190 1.03 -14.29 -15.07
C GLY A 190 -0.14 -15.11 -14.56
N VAL A 191 0.19 -16.30 -14.11
CA VAL A 191 -0.73 -17.15 -13.37
C VAL A 191 -0.10 -17.50 -12.03
N ASP A 192 -0.91 -17.55 -10.98
CA ASP A 192 -0.45 -18.01 -9.68
C ASP A 192 -0.39 -19.55 -9.60
N HIS A 193 -0.04 -20.11 -8.44
CA HIS A 193 0.02 -21.56 -8.24
C HIS A 193 -1.35 -22.25 -8.35
N GLU A 194 -2.45 -21.51 -8.22
CA GLU A 194 -3.81 -21.98 -8.36
C GLU A 194 -4.35 -21.78 -9.79
N HIS A 195 -3.47 -21.42 -10.74
CA HIS A 195 -3.82 -21.10 -12.13
C HIS A 195 -4.80 -19.92 -12.27
N LYS A 196 -4.83 -19.02 -11.28
CA LYS A 196 -5.60 -17.78 -11.35
C LYS A 196 -4.77 -16.68 -12.01
N PRO A 197 -5.38 -15.81 -12.85
CA PRO A 197 -4.69 -14.67 -13.43
C PRO A 197 -4.06 -13.77 -12.36
N LEU A 198 -2.83 -13.31 -12.63
CA LEU A 198 -2.06 -12.44 -11.75
C LEU A 198 -1.44 -11.30 -12.56
N GLY A 199 -1.69 -10.07 -12.12
CA GLY A 199 -1.00 -8.88 -12.63
C GLY A 199 0.33 -8.65 -11.93
N MET A 200 1.39 -8.36 -12.69
CA MET A 200 2.70 -7.96 -12.17
C MET A 200 3.10 -6.62 -12.78
N ALA A 201 3.21 -5.57 -11.97
CA ALA A 201 3.67 -4.26 -12.40
C ALA A 201 5.20 -4.20 -12.42
N TRP A 202 5.77 -3.74 -13.53
CA TRP A 202 7.17 -3.35 -13.63
C TRP A 202 7.31 -1.85 -13.37
N ASN A 203 8.26 -1.49 -12.52
CA ASN A 203 8.67 -0.11 -12.30
C ASN A 203 10.09 -0.06 -11.72
N ASP A 204 10.93 0.86 -12.20
CA ASP A 204 12.27 1.13 -11.66
C ASP A 204 13.14 -0.13 -11.46
N GLY A 205 13.13 -1.05 -12.44
CA GLY A 205 13.91 -2.28 -12.36
C GLY A 205 13.35 -3.37 -11.45
N THR A 206 12.13 -3.19 -10.92
CA THR A 206 11.51 -4.12 -9.96
C THR A 206 10.14 -4.61 -10.42
N TRP A 207 9.81 -5.84 -10.06
CA TRP A 207 8.49 -6.43 -10.26
C TRP A 207 7.66 -6.32 -8.99
N THR A 208 6.39 -5.94 -9.13
CA THR A 208 5.44 -5.82 -8.01
C THR A 208 4.18 -6.61 -8.29
N ALA A 209 3.81 -7.49 -7.36
CA ALA A 209 2.51 -8.17 -7.34
C ALA A 209 1.71 -7.72 -6.12
N VAL A 210 0.39 -7.75 -6.20
CA VAL A 210 -0.48 -7.18 -5.16
C VAL A 210 -1.50 -8.19 -4.68
N LEU A 211 -1.65 -8.30 -3.36
CA LEU A 211 -2.78 -8.95 -2.72
C LEU A 211 -3.81 -7.90 -2.30
N LEU A 212 -5.08 -8.16 -2.59
CA LEU A 212 -6.20 -7.48 -1.95
C LEU A 212 -6.57 -8.23 -0.68
N ILE A 213 -6.74 -7.49 0.43
CA ILE A 213 -7.34 -8.04 1.63
C ILE A 213 -8.85 -7.95 1.49
N ASP A 214 -9.53 -9.10 1.53
CA ASP A 214 -10.97 -9.15 1.41
C ASP A 214 -11.59 -8.55 2.68
N PRO A 215 -12.44 -7.51 2.55
CA PRO A 215 -13.11 -6.97 3.72
C PRO A 215 -14.07 -8.04 4.24
N THR A 216 -13.87 -8.49 5.49
CA THR A 216 -14.90 -9.30 6.14
C THR A 216 -16.17 -8.45 6.20
N PRO A 217 -17.30 -8.88 5.61
CA PRO A 217 -18.52 -8.09 5.60
C PRO A 217 -19.10 -8.05 7.02
N ALA A 218 -18.64 -7.12 7.84
CA ALA A 218 -19.28 -6.81 9.10
C ALA A 218 -20.47 -5.89 8.81
N LEU A 219 -21.69 -6.39 9.04
CA LEU A 219 -22.94 -5.60 8.97
C LEU A 219 -22.86 -4.31 9.81
N VAL A 220 -22.02 -4.31 10.85
CA VAL A 220 -21.65 -3.15 11.67
C VAL A 220 -20.14 -3.22 11.94
N SER A 221 -19.39 -2.22 11.49
CA SER A 221 -17.97 -2.07 11.83
C SER A 221 -17.85 -1.09 12.99
N ASN A 222 -17.34 -1.53 14.14
CA ASN A 222 -17.05 -0.62 15.25
C ASN A 222 -15.99 0.40 14.80
N VAL A 223 -16.24 1.68 15.07
CA VAL A 223 -15.30 2.77 14.75
C VAL A 223 -13.94 2.48 15.41
N GLY A 224 -12.88 2.46 14.60
CA GLY A 224 -11.52 2.14 15.06
C GLY A 224 -11.17 0.64 15.14
N SER A 225 -12.11 -0.27 14.84
CA SER A 225 -11.88 -1.73 14.86
C SER A 225 -11.28 -2.31 13.57
N ALA A 226 -10.76 -1.46 12.68
CA ALA A 226 -10.13 -1.95 11.47
C ALA A 226 -8.90 -2.81 11.84
N PRO A 227 -8.79 -4.05 11.33
CA PRO A 227 -7.72 -4.97 11.71
C PRO A 227 -6.36 -4.32 11.48
N SER A 228 -5.53 -4.28 12.52
CA SER A 228 -4.13 -3.92 12.33
C SER A 228 -3.43 -5.08 11.66
N LEU A 229 -2.96 -4.87 10.42
CA LEU A 229 -2.27 -5.93 9.70
C LEU A 229 -1.02 -6.35 10.49
N PRO A 230 -0.79 -7.66 10.70
CA PRO A 230 0.34 -8.13 11.49
C PRO A 230 1.65 -7.95 10.71
N LEU A 231 2.21 -6.74 10.71
CA LEU A 231 3.49 -6.44 10.04
C LEU A 231 4.61 -7.37 10.50
N GLY A 232 4.59 -7.79 11.77
CA GLY A 232 5.54 -8.77 12.30
C GLY A 232 5.41 -10.17 11.70
N ALA A 233 4.25 -10.55 11.16
CA ALA A 233 4.09 -11.81 10.43
C ALA A 233 4.65 -11.75 9.00
N LEU A 234 4.79 -10.55 8.44
CA LEU A 234 5.34 -10.33 7.11
C LEU A 234 6.87 -10.23 7.12
N ALA A 235 7.46 -9.88 8.26
CA ALA A 235 8.89 -9.75 8.46
C ALA A 235 9.70 -10.98 7.99
N PRO A 236 9.36 -12.23 8.38
CA PRO A 236 10.08 -13.43 7.91
C PRO A 236 9.94 -13.68 6.40
N CYS A 237 8.94 -13.09 5.74
CA CYS A 237 8.75 -13.26 4.31
C CYS A 237 9.69 -12.40 3.45
N LEU A 238 10.38 -11.42 4.07
CA LEU A 238 11.33 -10.54 3.36
C LEU A 238 12.52 -11.31 2.80
N GLU A 239 12.98 -12.35 3.50
CA GLU A 239 14.10 -13.18 3.09
C GLU A 239 13.73 -14.64 3.33
N ASP A 240 13.45 -15.38 2.25
CA ASP A 240 13.12 -16.81 2.36
C ASP A 240 13.54 -17.58 1.11
N ARG A 241 14.06 -18.80 1.30
CA ARG A 241 14.49 -19.73 0.23
C ARG A 241 15.35 -19.08 -0.86
N GLY A 242 16.33 -18.27 -0.45
CA GLY A 242 17.25 -17.56 -1.34
C GLY A 242 16.64 -16.38 -2.10
N VAL A 243 15.36 -16.05 -1.88
CA VAL A 243 14.70 -14.85 -2.42
C VAL A 243 14.73 -13.77 -1.36
N VAL A 244 15.36 -12.65 -1.70
CA VAL A 244 15.39 -11.43 -0.89
C VAL A 244 14.49 -10.40 -1.57
N LEU A 245 13.35 -10.11 -0.94
CA LEU A 245 12.41 -9.11 -1.43
C LEU A 245 13.00 -7.71 -1.30
N ASP A 246 12.58 -6.83 -2.20
CA ASP A 246 12.95 -5.44 -2.07
C ASP A 246 12.19 -4.77 -0.93
N ALA A 247 10.87 -4.92 -0.94
CA ALA A 247 9.99 -4.45 0.11
C ALA A 247 8.65 -5.19 0.09
N ILE A 248 7.99 -5.23 1.24
CA ILE A 248 6.57 -5.54 1.38
C ILE A 248 5.87 -4.27 1.84
N GLN A 249 4.87 -3.82 1.11
CA GLN A 249 4.14 -2.59 1.38
C GLN A 249 2.67 -2.87 1.64
N VAL A 250 2.15 -2.32 2.72
CA VAL A 250 0.75 -2.40 3.12
C VAL A 250 0.13 -1.03 2.91
N ILE A 251 -0.85 -0.94 2.03
CA ILE A 251 -1.47 0.31 1.62
C ILE A 251 -2.93 0.29 2.06
N TRP A 252 -3.31 1.27 2.86
CA TRP A 252 -4.69 1.53 3.25
C TRP A 252 -5.17 2.74 2.48
N HIS A 253 -6.20 2.58 1.68
CA HIS A 253 -6.78 3.66 0.91
C HIS A 253 -8.24 3.84 1.34
N CYS A 254 -8.50 4.99 1.94
CA CYS A 254 -9.73 5.26 2.66
C CYS A 254 -10.44 6.47 2.06
N TYR A 255 -11.75 6.31 1.85
CA TYR A 255 -12.66 7.40 1.52
C TYR A 255 -13.50 7.70 2.77
N PRO A 256 -13.38 8.90 3.37
CA PRO A 256 -14.17 9.28 4.54
C PRO A 256 -15.66 9.43 4.20
N GLY A 257 -16.00 9.80 2.96
CA GLY A 257 -17.37 9.85 2.42
C GLY A 257 -17.43 9.35 0.98
N SER A 258 -18.54 9.60 0.28
CA SER A 258 -18.67 9.14 -1.12
C SER A 258 -17.68 9.84 -2.06
N ALA A 259 -16.91 9.07 -2.82
CA ALA A 259 -16.00 9.57 -3.84
C ALA A 259 -16.74 10.11 -5.08
N SER A 260 -17.97 9.63 -5.35
CA SER A 260 -18.76 10.02 -6.53
C SER A 260 -19.45 11.38 -6.38
N LEU A 261 -19.57 11.89 -5.15
CA LEU A 261 -20.23 13.16 -4.89
C LEU A 261 -19.23 14.32 -4.98
N PRO A 262 -19.64 15.47 -5.54
CA PRO A 262 -18.84 16.69 -5.54
C PRO A 262 -18.69 17.23 -4.11
N ALA A 263 -17.66 18.05 -3.88
CA ALA A 263 -17.39 18.64 -2.56
C ALA A 263 -18.56 19.48 -2.00
N SER A 264 -19.35 20.09 -2.89
CA SER A 264 -20.50 20.94 -2.55
C SER A 264 -21.81 20.18 -2.32
N SER A 265 -21.80 18.84 -2.39
CA SER A 265 -23.02 18.04 -2.24
C SER A 265 -23.59 18.17 -0.82
N PRO A 266 -24.87 18.58 -0.66
CA PRO A 266 -25.52 18.63 0.65
C PRO A 266 -25.56 17.27 1.35
N ALA A 267 -25.74 16.18 0.58
CA ALA A 267 -25.75 14.83 1.12
C ALA A 267 -24.39 14.43 1.73
N LEU A 268 -23.28 14.80 1.08
CA LEU A 268 -21.95 14.59 1.64
C LEU A 268 -21.75 15.45 2.89
N GLY A 269 -22.22 16.69 2.88
CA GLY A 269 -22.20 17.60 4.03
C GLY A 269 -22.93 17.01 5.25
N SER A 270 -24.19 16.61 5.09
CA SER A 270 -24.99 16.01 6.16
C SER A 270 -24.39 14.70 6.68
N TYR A 271 -23.85 13.86 5.80
CA TYR A 271 -23.15 12.64 6.22
C TYR A 271 -21.93 12.97 7.09
N LEU A 272 -21.09 13.93 6.67
CA LEU A 272 -19.92 14.33 7.44
C LEU A 272 -20.29 15.05 8.74
N GLU A 273 -21.40 15.77 8.79
CA GLU A 273 -21.92 16.38 10.02
C GLU A 273 -22.29 15.30 11.04
N VAL A 274 -23.09 14.31 10.62
CA VAL A 274 -23.49 13.16 11.45
C VAL A 274 -22.27 12.34 11.89
N LEU A 275 -21.29 12.15 11.01
CA LEU A 275 -20.07 11.42 11.34
C LEU A 275 -19.28 12.08 12.49
N GLY A 276 -19.36 13.40 12.61
CA GLY A 276 -18.65 14.14 13.66
C GLY A 276 -17.14 13.86 13.69
N PRO A 277 -16.45 14.08 14.80
CA PRO A 277 -14.98 13.97 14.88
C PRO A 277 -14.44 12.54 14.76
N LEU A 278 -15.29 11.55 14.47
CA LEU A 278 -14.90 10.15 14.38
C LEU A 278 -14.00 9.91 13.15
N PRO A 279 -12.83 9.27 13.32
CA PRO A 279 -11.93 8.93 12.24
C PRO A 279 -12.41 7.66 11.50
N ALA A 280 -13.61 7.72 10.94
CA ALA A 280 -14.25 6.61 10.25
C ALA A 280 -14.16 6.82 8.73
N ALA A 281 -13.81 5.75 8.02
CA ALA A 281 -13.83 5.69 6.57
C ALA A 281 -15.13 5.01 6.11
N ALA A 282 -15.87 5.65 5.20
CA ALA A 282 -17.05 5.05 4.57
C ALA A 282 -16.66 3.84 3.71
N ARG A 283 -15.49 3.90 3.07
CA ARG A 283 -14.89 2.79 2.32
C ARG A 283 -13.41 2.72 2.62
N ARG A 284 -12.92 1.52 2.89
CA ARG A 284 -11.49 1.24 3.03
C ARG A 284 -11.12 0.05 2.14
N THR A 285 -10.12 0.26 1.30
CA THR A 285 -9.47 -0.80 0.54
C THR A 285 -8.08 -1.00 1.10
N THR A 286 -7.66 -2.26 1.28
CA THR A 286 -6.36 -2.60 1.86
C THR A 286 -5.61 -3.51 0.90
N TRP A 287 -4.44 -3.07 0.46
CA TRP A 287 -3.56 -3.81 -0.44
C TRP A 287 -2.26 -4.19 0.24
N VAL A 288 -1.68 -5.32 -0.17
CA VAL A 288 -0.31 -5.73 0.17
C VAL A 288 0.48 -5.87 -1.13
N ALA A 289 1.31 -4.88 -1.44
CA ALA A 289 2.19 -4.88 -2.60
C ALA A 289 3.55 -5.50 -2.23
N VAL A 290 3.96 -6.50 -3.01
CA VAL A 290 5.18 -7.28 -2.81
C VAL A 290 6.14 -6.93 -3.94
N ARG A 291 7.27 -6.32 -3.61
CA ARG A 291 8.26 -5.84 -4.59
C ARG A 291 9.50 -6.72 -4.58
N LEU A 292 9.91 -7.17 -5.77
CA LEU A 292 11.09 -7.99 -6.01
C LEU A 292 12.05 -7.26 -6.96
N ASP A 293 13.30 -7.08 -6.53
CA ASP A 293 14.41 -6.71 -7.41
C ASP A 293 15.17 -7.99 -7.82
N PRO A 294 15.12 -8.39 -9.11
CA PRO A 294 15.82 -9.58 -9.59
C PRO A 294 17.34 -9.55 -9.33
N ARG A 295 17.94 -8.36 -9.24
CA ARG A 295 19.38 -8.17 -8.99
C ARG A 295 19.80 -8.55 -7.57
N ARG A 296 18.86 -8.55 -6.62
CA ARG A 296 19.12 -8.92 -5.21
C ARG A 296 19.17 -10.43 -4.99
N CYS A 297 18.59 -11.22 -5.88
CA CYS A 297 18.53 -12.68 -5.73
C CYS A 297 18.83 -13.42 -7.07
N PRO A 298 20.00 -13.17 -7.70
CA PRO A 298 20.30 -13.69 -9.04
C PRO A 298 20.38 -15.22 -9.08
N ALA A 299 20.85 -15.87 -8.00
CA ALA A 299 20.89 -17.33 -7.91
C ALA A 299 19.47 -17.93 -7.93
N ALA A 300 18.58 -17.40 -7.09
CA ALA A 300 17.19 -17.83 -7.02
C ALA A 300 16.43 -17.62 -8.34
N VAL A 301 16.71 -16.52 -9.06
CA VAL A 301 16.13 -16.25 -10.39
C VAL A 301 16.63 -17.27 -11.42
N ARG A 302 17.94 -17.58 -11.45
CA ARG A 302 18.52 -18.58 -12.37
C ARG A 302 17.94 -19.97 -12.14
N GLU A 303 17.85 -20.42 -10.89
CA GLU A 303 17.27 -21.72 -10.52
C GLU A 303 15.81 -21.88 -10.99
N ARG A 304 15.10 -20.75 -11.16
CA ARG A 304 13.70 -20.72 -11.59
C ARG A 304 13.51 -20.51 -13.09
N GLY A 305 14.58 -20.65 -13.87
CA GLY A 305 14.56 -20.52 -15.34
C GLY A 305 15.23 -19.25 -15.88
N GLY A 306 15.73 -18.37 -15.01
CA GLY A 306 16.47 -17.18 -15.41
C GLY A 306 15.60 -16.07 -16.02
N GLY A 307 16.23 -14.91 -16.26
CA GLY A 307 15.59 -13.76 -16.90
C GLY A 307 14.28 -13.31 -16.22
N VAL A 308 13.35 -12.84 -17.03
CA VAL A 308 12.03 -12.36 -16.59
C VAL A 308 11.17 -13.49 -16.03
N VAL A 309 11.19 -14.67 -16.66
CA VAL A 309 10.39 -15.83 -16.23
C VAL A 309 10.79 -16.31 -14.83
N GLY A 310 12.10 -16.40 -14.57
CA GLY A 310 12.62 -16.74 -13.24
C GLY A 310 12.26 -15.70 -12.17
N ALA A 311 12.27 -14.42 -12.53
CA ALA A 311 11.84 -13.33 -11.64
C ALA A 311 10.33 -13.41 -11.32
N HIS A 312 9.49 -13.65 -12.32
CA HIS A 312 8.04 -13.85 -12.12
C HIS A 312 7.77 -15.04 -11.19
N ARG A 313 8.40 -16.19 -11.44
CA ARG A 313 8.27 -17.38 -10.59
C ARG A 313 8.74 -17.13 -9.15
N ALA A 314 9.84 -16.40 -8.97
CA ALA A 314 10.31 -16.00 -7.64
C ALA A 314 9.29 -15.11 -6.92
N LEU A 315 8.71 -14.13 -7.63
CA LEU A 315 7.69 -13.23 -7.08
C LEU A 315 6.39 -13.96 -6.74
N ILE A 316 5.88 -14.81 -7.64
CA ILE A 316 4.69 -15.65 -7.41
C ILE A 316 4.90 -16.56 -6.18
N GLY A 317 6.10 -17.14 -6.06
CA GLY A 317 6.52 -17.89 -4.87
C GLY A 317 6.46 -17.07 -3.58
N ALA A 318 7.00 -15.86 -3.58
CA ALA A 318 6.98 -14.97 -2.42
C ALA A 318 5.57 -14.49 -2.07
N LEU A 319 4.75 -14.17 -3.07
CA LEU A 319 3.37 -13.75 -2.92
C LEU A 319 2.53 -14.82 -2.23
N SER A 320 2.67 -16.09 -2.64
CA SER A 320 1.99 -17.22 -2.00
C SER A 320 2.39 -17.39 -0.52
N ARG A 321 3.66 -17.19 -0.17
CA ARG A 321 4.11 -17.25 1.23
C ARG A 321 3.53 -16.14 2.09
N ILE A 322 3.48 -14.92 1.55
CA ILE A 322 2.89 -13.77 2.23
C ILE A 322 1.39 -13.99 2.45
N ARG A 323 0.68 -14.49 1.43
CA ARG A 323 -0.72 -14.89 1.56
C ARG A 323 -0.90 -15.90 2.69
N ASN A 324 -0.13 -16.99 2.70
CA ASN A 324 -0.21 -18.01 3.74
C ASN A 324 0.10 -17.44 5.15
N ALA A 325 1.07 -16.52 5.25
CA ALA A 325 1.39 -15.85 6.52
C ALA A 325 0.23 -14.98 7.02
N LEU A 326 -0.48 -14.29 6.12
CA LEU A 326 -1.68 -13.51 6.45
C LEU A 326 -2.89 -14.40 6.80
N GLU A 327 -3.11 -15.46 6.03
CA GLU A 327 -4.18 -16.44 6.28
C GLU A 327 -4.02 -17.14 7.63
N SER A 328 -2.78 -17.48 8.02
CA SER A 328 -2.47 -18.04 9.35
C SER A 328 -2.87 -17.11 10.52
N ARG A 329 -3.07 -15.82 10.22
CA ARG A 329 -3.52 -14.78 11.16
C ARG A 329 -4.99 -14.40 10.95
N GLY A 330 -5.74 -15.18 10.17
CA GLY A 330 -7.16 -14.95 9.89
C GLY A 330 -7.43 -13.76 8.97
N VAL A 331 -6.45 -13.33 8.17
CA VAL A 331 -6.61 -12.25 7.18
C VAL A 331 -6.73 -12.87 5.79
N PRO A 332 -7.95 -13.06 5.25
CA PRO A 332 -8.13 -13.59 3.91
C PRO A 332 -7.63 -12.59 2.88
N THR A 333 -6.87 -13.09 1.89
CA THR A 333 -6.35 -12.25 0.82
C THR A 333 -6.40 -12.99 -0.51
N ARG A 334 -6.49 -12.22 -1.59
CA ARG A 334 -6.43 -12.75 -2.95
C ARG A 334 -5.47 -11.92 -3.82
N PRO A 335 -4.75 -12.54 -4.77
CA PRO A 335 -3.99 -11.78 -5.75
C PRO A 335 -4.91 -10.94 -6.64
N LEU A 336 -4.38 -9.83 -7.15
CA LEU A 336 -5.05 -9.03 -8.18
C LEU A 336 -4.67 -9.55 -9.57
N ASP A 337 -5.67 -9.72 -10.43
CA ASP A 337 -5.45 -9.93 -11.86
C ASP A 337 -4.92 -8.63 -12.54
N PRO A 338 -4.48 -8.68 -13.82
CA PRO A 338 -3.97 -7.49 -14.51
C PRO A 338 -4.96 -6.31 -14.56
N ASP A 339 -6.25 -6.56 -14.78
CA ASP A 339 -7.26 -5.51 -14.89
C ASP A 339 -7.61 -4.90 -13.53
N GLU A 340 -7.70 -5.73 -12.50
CA GLU A 340 -7.88 -5.32 -11.12
C GLU A 340 -6.69 -4.53 -10.59
N LEU A 341 -5.46 -4.90 -10.96
CA LEU A 341 -4.25 -4.16 -10.62
C LEU A 341 -4.28 -2.75 -11.21
N LEU A 342 -4.62 -2.62 -12.50
CA LEU A 342 -4.78 -1.32 -13.16
C LEU A 342 -5.91 -0.50 -12.53
N ARG A 343 -7.05 -1.13 -12.23
CA ARG A 343 -8.17 -0.48 -11.54
C ARG A 343 -7.80 0.01 -10.14
N ALA A 344 -7.03 -0.78 -9.39
CA ALA A 344 -6.52 -0.41 -8.07
C ALA A 344 -5.57 0.79 -8.16
N GLY A 345 -4.68 0.80 -9.16
CA GLY A 345 -3.82 1.95 -9.47
C GLY A 345 -4.63 3.21 -9.78
N ILE A 346 -5.63 3.11 -10.66
CA ILE A 346 -6.48 4.26 -11.07
C ILE A 346 -7.26 4.82 -9.88
N SER A 347 -7.86 3.94 -9.08
CA SER A 347 -8.59 4.36 -7.87
C SER A 347 -7.65 5.03 -6.87
N ALA A 348 -6.49 4.43 -6.58
CA ALA A 348 -5.53 4.99 -5.64
C ALA A 348 -4.99 6.35 -6.09
N ALA A 349 -4.83 6.56 -7.41
CA ALA A 349 -4.40 7.81 -8.01
C ALA A 349 -5.52 8.85 -8.16
N GLU A 350 -6.77 8.52 -7.78
CA GLU A 350 -7.97 9.36 -7.98
C GLU A 350 -8.22 9.73 -9.46
N LEU A 351 -7.86 8.85 -10.39
CA LEU A 351 -8.03 9.06 -11.83
C LEU A 351 -9.32 8.44 -12.39
N THR A 352 -10.18 7.88 -11.53
CA THR A 352 -11.41 7.19 -11.95
C THR A 352 -12.32 8.04 -12.82
N ALA A 353 -12.43 9.34 -12.55
CA ALA A 353 -13.31 10.25 -13.30
C ALA A 353 -12.83 10.51 -14.75
N VAL A 354 -11.54 10.29 -15.04
CA VAL A 354 -10.95 10.48 -16.36
C VAL A 354 -10.56 9.14 -17.02
N ALA A 355 -10.68 8.02 -16.31
CA ALA A 355 -10.42 6.71 -16.87
C ALA A 355 -11.41 6.40 -18.01
N GLY A 356 -10.89 6.13 -19.20
CA GLY A 356 -11.70 5.92 -20.41
C GLY A 356 -12.22 7.20 -21.07
N SER A 357 -11.85 8.38 -20.56
CA SER A 357 -12.13 9.65 -21.23
C SER A 357 -11.18 9.86 -22.41
N ASN A 358 -11.67 10.46 -23.49
CA ASN A 358 -10.86 10.93 -24.62
C ASN A 358 -10.25 12.32 -24.37
N ALA A 359 -10.31 12.83 -23.14
CA ALA A 359 -9.70 14.09 -22.77
C ALA A 359 -8.21 13.92 -22.46
N ARG A 360 -7.43 14.94 -22.80
CA ARG A 360 -6.06 15.10 -22.32
C ARG A 360 -6.07 15.18 -20.78
N VAL A 361 -5.18 14.42 -20.14
CA VAL A 361 -5.01 14.46 -18.68
C VAL A 361 -3.62 14.97 -18.35
N ASP A 362 -3.58 16.05 -17.57
CA ASP A 362 -2.33 16.63 -17.09
C ASP A 362 -2.08 16.28 -15.62
N LEU A 363 -0.79 16.09 -15.30
CA LEU A 363 -0.25 16.00 -13.96
C LEU A 363 0.77 17.12 -13.78
N GLN A 364 0.60 17.92 -12.72
CA GLN A 364 1.45 19.06 -12.41
C GLN A 364 1.97 18.93 -10.98
N GLU A 365 3.29 18.82 -10.82
CA GLU A 365 3.96 18.91 -9.53
C GLU A 365 4.15 20.38 -9.14
N ARG A 366 3.90 20.64 -7.86
CA ARG A 366 4.28 21.85 -7.13
C ARG A 366 5.15 21.42 -5.95
N TRP A 367 5.78 22.40 -5.31
CA TRP A 367 6.67 22.14 -4.19
C TRP A 367 5.96 21.40 -3.04
N THR A 368 4.70 21.71 -2.76
CA THR A 368 3.93 21.16 -1.63
C THR A 368 2.92 20.08 -2.00
N GLY A 369 2.62 19.88 -3.29
CA GLY A 369 1.67 18.87 -3.72
C GLY A 369 1.73 18.60 -5.22
N VAL A 370 0.98 17.61 -5.69
CA VAL A 370 0.81 17.29 -7.10
C VAL A 370 -0.67 17.35 -7.45
N THR A 371 -1.01 17.93 -8.60
CA THR A 371 -2.39 17.94 -9.11
C THR A 371 -2.46 17.02 -10.32
N ALA A 372 -3.36 16.04 -10.29
CA ALA A 372 -3.63 15.14 -11.42
C ALA A 372 -5.13 15.13 -11.71
N ALA A 373 -5.51 15.37 -12.97
CA ALA A 373 -6.94 15.40 -13.37
C ALA A 373 -7.83 16.33 -12.51
N GLY A 374 -7.28 17.44 -12.01
CA GLY A 374 -7.98 18.38 -11.12
C GLY A 374 -8.01 18.00 -9.64
N ILE A 375 -7.56 16.79 -9.27
CA ILE A 375 -7.43 16.36 -7.88
C ILE A 375 -6.06 16.75 -7.35
N GLY A 376 -6.02 17.41 -6.20
CA GLY A 376 -4.79 17.75 -5.50
C GLY A 376 -4.37 16.64 -4.54
N HIS A 377 -3.08 16.32 -4.50
CA HIS A 377 -2.49 15.36 -3.59
C HIS A 377 -1.34 15.99 -2.81
N ALA A 378 -1.26 15.71 -1.51
CA ALA A 378 -0.14 16.06 -0.67
C ALA A 378 0.35 14.81 0.08
N SER A 379 1.65 14.55 -0.01
CA SER A 379 2.31 13.38 0.57
C SER A 379 3.29 13.78 1.68
N TYR A 380 3.32 12.96 2.73
CA TYR A 380 4.07 13.17 3.96
C TYR A 380 4.78 11.87 4.35
N ALA A 381 6.01 11.97 4.80
CA ALA A 381 6.73 10.85 5.41
C ALA A 381 6.49 10.84 6.92
N ILE A 382 6.27 9.65 7.47
CA ILE A 382 6.29 9.43 8.92
C ILE A 382 7.77 9.36 9.34
N THR A 383 8.26 10.43 9.95
CA THR A 383 9.66 10.55 10.40
C THR A 383 9.80 10.36 11.91
N GLY A 384 8.72 10.53 12.67
CA GLY A 384 8.63 10.27 14.11
C GLY A 384 7.57 9.22 14.40
N TRP A 385 7.95 8.17 15.14
CA TRP A 385 7.03 7.10 15.56
C TRP A 385 6.75 7.22 17.06
N PRO A 386 5.52 6.94 17.50
CA PRO A 386 5.17 6.95 18.91
C PRO A 386 5.88 5.81 19.63
N LYS A 387 6.27 6.01 20.89
CA LYS A 387 6.97 5.00 21.71
C LYS A 387 6.04 3.88 22.24
N GLY A 388 4.85 3.70 21.67
CA GLY A 388 3.78 2.81 22.15
C GLY A 388 3.15 1.93 21.05
N LYS A 389 1.96 1.36 21.28
CA LYS A 389 1.28 0.45 20.33
C LYS A 389 0.91 1.18 19.02
N MET A 390 1.69 0.95 17.96
CA MET A 390 1.55 1.60 16.64
C MET A 390 0.22 1.32 15.91
N ALA A 391 -0.36 0.14 16.12
CA ALA A 391 -1.45 -0.40 15.31
C ALA A 391 -2.77 0.40 15.39
N THR A 392 -3.22 0.75 16.58
CA THR A 392 -4.51 1.46 16.78
C THR A 392 -4.40 2.94 16.41
N SER A 393 -3.21 3.53 16.58
CA SER A 393 -2.96 4.95 16.35
C SER A 393 -2.99 5.35 14.87
N LEU A 394 -2.56 4.47 13.96
CA LEU A 394 -2.40 4.82 12.55
C LEU A 394 -3.70 4.89 11.76
N ASN A 395 -4.77 4.20 12.20
CA ASN A 395 -6.08 4.26 11.55
C ASN A 395 -6.63 5.70 11.54
N ALA A 396 -6.32 6.51 12.56
CA ALA A 396 -6.78 7.89 12.65
C ALA A 396 -6.23 8.78 11.51
N LEU A 397 -5.02 8.49 11.00
CA LEU A 397 -4.45 9.19 9.84
C LEU A 397 -5.24 8.94 8.55
N THR A 398 -5.95 7.81 8.47
CA THR A 398 -6.78 7.47 7.30
C THR A 398 -8.22 7.98 7.41
N GLY A 399 -8.59 8.60 8.54
CA GLY A 399 -9.90 9.21 8.78
C GLY A 399 -9.96 10.71 8.46
N VAL A 400 -8.90 11.28 7.88
CA VAL A 400 -8.86 12.70 7.51
C VAL A 400 -9.95 12.99 6.49
N ARG A 401 -10.78 13.99 6.80
CA ARG A 401 -11.88 14.43 5.95
C ARG A 401 -11.34 15.23 4.76
N ALA A 402 -11.12 14.50 3.66
CA ALA A 402 -10.81 15.00 2.33
C ALA A 402 -11.53 14.13 1.28
N LEU A 403 -11.09 14.12 0.02
CA LEU A 403 -11.54 13.12 -0.94
C LEU A 403 -11.13 11.73 -0.49
N SER A 404 -9.83 11.54 -0.23
CA SER A 404 -9.29 10.28 0.28
C SER A 404 -8.05 10.50 1.13
N ALA A 405 -7.76 9.51 1.97
CA ALA A 405 -6.53 9.43 2.74
C ALA A 405 -5.90 8.05 2.54
N THR A 406 -4.62 8.04 2.20
CA THR A 406 -3.85 6.84 1.93
C THR A 406 -2.70 6.74 2.93
N LEU A 407 -2.59 5.60 3.62
CA LEU A 407 -1.43 5.28 4.46
C LEU A 407 -0.70 4.09 3.85
N ALA A 408 0.57 4.26 3.54
CA ALA A 408 1.43 3.20 3.03
C ALA A 408 2.54 2.89 4.03
N MET A 409 2.56 1.66 4.53
CA MET A 409 3.57 1.13 5.45
C MET A 409 4.44 0.13 4.70
N SER A 410 5.73 0.38 4.61
CA SER A 410 6.67 -0.49 3.90
C SER A 410 7.71 -1.05 4.85
N ILE A 411 7.90 -2.37 4.80
CA ILE A 411 9.02 -3.07 5.41
C ILE A 411 10.00 -3.51 4.33
N SER A 412 11.29 -3.37 4.59
CA SER A 412 12.37 -3.82 3.71
C SER A 412 13.47 -4.49 4.53
N PRO A 413 14.32 -5.35 3.94
CA PRO A 413 15.49 -5.87 4.64
C PRO A 413 16.36 -4.73 5.19
N GLY A 414 16.88 -4.89 6.40
CA GLY A 414 17.79 -3.95 7.04
C GLY A 414 19.23 -4.06 6.52
N VAL A 415 20.06 -3.09 6.89
CA VAL A 415 21.51 -3.11 6.58
C VAL A 415 22.26 -4.09 7.50
N ASP A 416 21.79 -4.21 8.74
CA ASP A 416 22.31 -5.17 9.70
C ASP A 416 21.46 -6.45 9.63
N GLU A 417 22.12 -7.60 9.74
CA GLU A 417 21.46 -8.91 9.76
C GLU A 417 20.40 -8.98 10.87
N GLY A 418 19.20 -9.48 10.54
CA GLY A 418 18.08 -9.59 11.47
C GLY A 418 17.34 -8.29 11.79
N LYS A 419 17.71 -7.14 11.20
CA LYS A 419 16.96 -5.87 11.33
C LYS A 419 16.09 -5.60 10.12
N ILE A 420 15.01 -4.86 10.34
CA ILE A 420 14.04 -4.50 9.31
C ILE A 420 13.96 -2.98 9.21
N GLY A 421 14.03 -2.46 7.99
CA GLY A 421 13.74 -1.07 7.69
C GLY A 421 12.22 -0.86 7.67
N LEU A 422 11.73 0.13 8.41
CA LEU A 422 10.32 0.54 8.38
C LEU A 422 10.20 1.96 7.81
N ARG A 423 9.30 2.13 6.83
CA ARG A 423 8.93 3.42 6.27
C ARG A 423 7.41 3.57 6.28
N GLY A 424 6.92 4.76 6.61
CA GLY A 424 5.51 5.10 6.55
C GLY A 424 5.31 6.37 5.72
N LEU A 425 4.31 6.37 4.85
CA LEU A 425 3.89 7.52 4.07
C LEU A 425 2.39 7.74 4.25
N VAL A 426 2.00 9.00 4.40
CA VAL A 426 0.60 9.43 4.37
C VAL A 426 0.40 10.29 3.14
N ARG A 427 -0.65 10.04 2.37
CA ARG A 427 -1.10 10.92 1.29
C ARG A 427 -2.54 11.31 1.53
N VAL A 428 -2.83 12.60 1.39
CA VAL A 428 -4.20 13.10 1.35
C VAL A 428 -4.49 13.58 -0.07
N SER A 429 -5.68 13.24 -0.57
CA SER A 429 -6.20 13.72 -1.84
C SER A 429 -7.44 14.56 -1.60
N ALA A 430 -7.60 15.65 -2.36
CA ALA A 430 -8.70 16.60 -2.21
C ALA A 430 -9.19 17.10 -3.56
N ARG A 431 -10.48 17.44 -3.66
CA ARG A 431 -11.12 17.86 -4.91
C ARG A 431 -10.76 19.28 -5.30
N ASN A 432 -10.29 20.09 -4.35
CA ASN A 432 -9.88 21.47 -4.58
C ASN A 432 -8.78 21.89 -3.59
N PRO A 433 -8.06 23.01 -3.86
CA PRO A 433 -6.96 23.46 -3.00
C PRO A 433 -7.36 23.77 -1.56
N LYS A 434 -8.55 24.34 -1.33
CA LYS A 434 -9.03 24.69 0.01
C LYS A 434 -9.28 23.46 0.88
N GLU A 435 -9.88 22.42 0.30
CA GLU A 435 -10.08 21.13 0.97
C GLU A 435 -8.73 20.48 1.30
N LEU A 436 -7.72 20.62 0.42
CA LEU A 436 -6.37 20.09 0.67
C LEU A 436 -5.68 20.80 1.84
N GLU A 437 -5.74 22.14 1.89
CA GLU A 437 -5.18 22.95 2.98
C GLU A 437 -5.85 22.63 4.32
N THR A 438 -7.18 22.54 4.35
CA THR A 438 -7.92 22.13 5.56
C THR A 438 -7.55 20.71 6.01
N ALA A 439 -7.26 19.81 5.06
CA ALA A 439 -6.86 18.46 5.38
C ALA A 439 -5.42 18.37 5.91
N ASP A 440 -4.53 19.26 5.45
CA ASP A 440 -3.17 19.44 5.97
C ASP A 440 -3.20 19.86 7.46
N GLU A 441 -3.94 20.92 7.79
CA GLU A 441 -4.11 21.39 9.17
C GLU A 441 -4.69 20.31 10.10
N ARG A 442 -5.65 19.53 9.60
CA ARG A 442 -6.23 18.41 10.36
C ARG A 442 -5.23 17.28 10.57
N LEU A 443 -4.43 16.99 9.55
CA LEU A 443 -3.43 15.94 9.61
C LEU A 443 -2.34 16.29 10.63
N ASP A 444 -1.90 17.56 10.67
CA ASP A 444 -0.99 18.07 11.70
C ASP A 444 -1.59 17.88 13.11
N GLY A 445 -2.82 18.35 13.32
CA GLY A 445 -3.51 18.21 14.62
C GLY A 445 -3.79 16.75 15.04
N ILE A 446 -3.94 15.82 14.10
CA ILE A 446 -4.02 14.38 14.39
C ILE A 446 -2.64 13.83 14.74
N SER A 447 -1.61 14.21 13.98
CA SER A 447 -0.24 13.73 14.19
C SER A 447 0.30 14.11 15.57
N ASP A 448 0.04 15.34 16.02
CA ASP A 448 0.40 15.84 17.35
C ASP A 448 -0.25 15.01 18.47
N ARG A 449 -1.56 14.71 18.34
CA ARG A 449 -2.29 13.89 19.32
C ARG A 449 -1.78 12.45 19.39
N LEU A 450 -1.33 11.92 18.26
CA LEU A 450 -0.81 10.56 18.16
C LEU A 450 0.68 10.45 18.52
N GLY A 451 1.37 11.59 18.70
CA GLY A 451 2.81 11.62 18.88
C GLY A 451 3.59 11.12 17.66
N ILE A 452 3.02 11.32 16.46
CA ILE A 452 3.62 10.98 15.17
C ILE A 452 4.18 12.26 14.56
N THR A 453 5.40 12.24 14.05
CA THR A 453 5.93 13.37 13.28
C THR A 453 5.75 13.09 11.80
N LEU A 454 4.98 13.95 11.14
CA LEU A 454 4.83 13.97 9.69
C LEU A 454 5.76 15.03 9.10
N THR A 455 6.45 14.67 8.03
CA THR A 455 7.32 15.59 7.30
C THR A 455 6.84 15.65 5.86
N PRO A 456 6.39 16.82 5.36
CA PRO A 456 5.90 16.93 4.00
C PRO A 456 7.02 16.58 3.01
N LEU A 457 6.68 15.81 1.97
CA LEU A 457 7.60 15.42 0.88
C LEU A 457 7.79 16.56 -0.11
N ARG A 458 8.19 17.73 0.39
CA ARG A 458 8.38 18.92 -0.44
C ARG A 458 9.39 18.64 -1.56
N GLY A 459 9.02 18.95 -2.80
CA GLY A 459 9.81 18.66 -4.00
C GLY A 459 9.91 17.18 -4.42
N LEU A 460 9.20 16.27 -3.74
CA LEU A 460 9.13 14.83 -4.02
C LEU A 460 7.69 14.32 -4.04
N GLN A 461 6.75 15.17 -4.47
CA GLN A 461 5.31 14.90 -4.37
C GLN A 461 4.85 13.87 -5.41
N ILE A 462 5.43 13.89 -6.61
CA ILE A 462 5.20 12.82 -7.61
C ILE A 462 5.70 11.48 -7.07
N SER A 463 6.90 11.44 -6.48
CA SER A 463 7.44 10.22 -5.90
C SER A 463 6.58 9.75 -4.74
N GLY A 464 6.11 10.66 -3.88
CA GLY A 464 5.16 10.38 -2.80
C GLY A 464 3.82 9.80 -3.30
N LEU A 465 3.28 10.37 -4.39
CA LEU A 465 2.10 9.83 -5.06
C LEU A 465 2.38 8.40 -5.55
N ALA A 466 3.42 8.20 -6.36
CA ALA A 466 3.79 6.88 -6.89
C ALA A 466 4.00 5.84 -5.78
N ALA A 467 4.67 6.22 -4.70
CA ALA A 467 4.96 5.36 -3.56
C ALA A 467 3.75 4.95 -2.72
N THR A 468 2.61 5.58 -2.95
CA THR A 468 1.34 5.25 -2.27
C THR A 468 0.34 4.62 -3.24
N LEU A 469 0.75 4.28 -4.47
CA LEU A 469 -0.02 3.46 -5.41
C LEU A 469 0.35 1.98 -5.24
N PRO A 470 -0.59 1.04 -5.44
CA PRO A 470 -0.32 -0.39 -5.42
C PRO A 470 0.36 -0.87 -6.72
N LEU A 471 1.42 -0.18 -7.15
CA LEU A 471 2.12 -0.42 -8.42
C LEU A 471 3.66 -0.47 -8.26
N GLY A 472 4.15 -0.47 -7.01
CA GLY A 472 5.58 -0.58 -6.73
C GLY A 472 6.37 0.72 -6.83
N GLY A 473 5.70 1.88 -6.72
CA GLY A 473 6.41 3.16 -6.63
C GLY A 473 7.18 3.31 -5.32
N THR A 474 8.14 4.24 -5.30
CA THR A 474 9.00 4.54 -4.14
C THR A 474 9.22 6.04 -3.98
N ALA A 475 9.38 6.50 -2.73
CA ALA A 475 9.62 7.90 -2.37
C ALA A 475 10.77 8.07 -1.38
#